data_AF-A0A2R9AFZ6-F1
#
_entry.id   AF-A0A2R9AFZ6-F1
#
_cell.length_a   1.000
_cell.length_b   1.000
_cell.length_c   1.000
_cell.angle_alpha   90.00
_cell.angle_beta   90.00
_cell.angle_gamma   90.00
#
_symmetry.space_group_name_H-M   'P 1'
#
loop_
_entity.id
_entity.type
_entity.pdbx_description
1 polymer ?
#
loop_
_entity_poly.entity_id
_entity_poly.type
_entity_poly.pdbx_seq_one_letter_code
_entity_poly.pdbx_strand_id
1 'polypeptide(L)'
;MSMIFFACVVRVRDGLPLSASTDFYHTQDFLEWRRRLKSLALRLAQYPGRGSAEGCDFSIHFSSFGDVACMAICSCQCPAAMAFCFLETLWWEFTASYDTTCIGLASRPYAFLEFDSIIQKVKWHFNYVSSSQMECSLEKIQEELKLQPPAVLTLEDTDVANGVMNGHTPMHLEPAPNFRMEPVTALGILSLILNIMCAALNLIRGVHLAEHSLQVAHEEIGNILAFLVPFVACIFQCYLYLFYSPARTMKVVLMLLFICLGNMYLHGLRNLWQILFHIGVAFLSSYQILTRQLQEKQSDCGV
;
A
#
# COMPACT_ATOMS: atom_id res chain seq x y z
N MET A 1 17.10 -10.62 -21.33
CA MET A 1 15.91 -9.83 -20.92
C MET A 1 15.30 -10.50 -19.70
N SER A 2 14.71 -9.74 -18.78
CA SER A 2 14.05 -10.33 -17.60
C SER A 2 12.84 -11.16 -18.05
N MET A 3 12.78 -12.41 -17.63
CA MET A 3 11.70 -13.35 -17.98
C MET A 3 10.63 -13.43 -16.88
N ILE A 4 11.02 -13.19 -15.63
CA ILE A 4 10.13 -13.17 -14.46
C ILE A 4 10.00 -11.73 -13.99
N PHE A 5 8.78 -11.21 -13.96
CA PHE A 5 8.50 -9.80 -13.66
C PHE A 5 8.04 -9.58 -12.22
N PHE A 6 7.19 -10.47 -11.70
CA PHE A 6 6.63 -10.36 -10.36
C PHE A 6 6.46 -11.73 -9.73
N ALA A 7 6.62 -11.81 -8.42
CA ALA A 7 6.36 -13.02 -7.67
C ALA A 7 5.70 -12.70 -6.33
N CYS A 8 4.86 -13.61 -5.85
CA CYS A 8 4.29 -13.53 -4.51
C CYS A 8 4.07 -14.90 -3.90
N VAL A 9 4.06 -14.90 -2.56
CA VAL A 9 3.70 -16.04 -1.73
C VAL A 9 2.34 -15.74 -1.11
N VAL A 10 1.42 -16.68 -1.21
CA VAL A 10 0.04 -16.55 -0.72
C VAL A 10 -0.35 -17.79 0.08
N ARG A 11 -1.31 -17.63 0.99
CA ARG A 11 -1.92 -18.75 1.69
C ARG A 11 -3.04 -19.35 0.85
N VAL A 12 -3.06 -20.67 0.70
CA VAL A 12 -3.94 -21.38 -0.25
C VAL A 12 -5.41 -21.24 0.13
N ARG A 13 -5.72 -21.36 1.44
CA ARG A 13 -7.11 -21.42 1.92
C ARG A 13 -7.96 -20.18 1.63
N ASP A 14 -7.34 -19.00 1.60
CA ASP A 14 -8.03 -17.70 1.53
C ASP A 14 -7.37 -16.70 0.56
N GLY A 15 -6.28 -17.10 -0.11
CA GLY A 15 -5.53 -16.24 -1.01
C GLY A 15 -4.83 -15.08 -0.31
N LEU A 16 -4.67 -15.12 1.02
CA LEU A 16 -4.03 -14.04 1.78
C LEU A 16 -2.58 -13.86 1.28
N PRO A 17 -2.18 -12.67 0.79
CA PRO A 17 -0.80 -12.44 0.41
C PRO A 17 0.09 -12.45 1.66
N LEU A 18 1.10 -13.31 1.66
CA LEU A 18 2.07 -13.45 2.75
C LEU A 18 3.30 -12.58 2.50
N SER A 19 3.79 -12.58 1.25
CA SER A 19 4.89 -11.72 0.80
C SER A 19 4.83 -11.53 -0.72
N ALA A 20 5.49 -10.50 -1.26
CA ALA A 20 5.56 -10.26 -2.70
C ALA A 20 6.76 -9.40 -3.08
N SER A 21 7.19 -9.51 -4.34
CA SER A 21 8.26 -8.68 -4.90
C SER A 21 7.84 -7.22 -5.05
N THR A 22 8.70 -6.29 -4.64
CA THR A 22 8.49 -4.84 -4.78
C THR A 22 9.01 -4.29 -6.13
N ASP A 23 8.36 -4.70 -7.22
CA ASP A 23 8.77 -4.27 -8.56
C ASP A 23 7.88 -3.17 -9.15
N PHE A 24 8.52 -2.15 -9.74
CA PHE A 24 7.83 -1.03 -10.38
C PHE A 24 7.67 -1.28 -11.88
N TYR A 25 6.56 -1.94 -12.25
CA TYR A 25 6.10 -2.05 -13.64
C TYR A 25 4.79 -1.26 -13.79
N HIS A 26 4.84 -0.19 -14.59
CA HIS A 26 3.74 0.78 -14.72
C HIS A 26 2.87 0.61 -15.98
N THR A 27 3.17 -0.37 -16.85
CA THR A 27 2.33 -0.64 -18.02
C THR A 27 0.92 -1.04 -17.59
N GLN A 28 -0.10 -0.47 -18.23
CA GLN A 28 -1.50 -0.73 -17.89
C GLN A 28 -1.83 -2.23 -17.97
N ASP A 29 -1.33 -2.91 -18.98
CA ASP A 29 -1.51 -4.36 -19.18
C ASP A 29 -0.97 -5.15 -17.99
N PHE A 30 0.21 -4.80 -17.48
CA PHE A 30 0.80 -5.47 -16.32
C PHE A 30 -0.05 -5.31 -15.06
N LEU A 31 -0.68 -4.15 -14.87
CA LEU A 31 -1.60 -3.92 -13.75
C LEU A 31 -2.87 -4.77 -13.85
N GLU A 32 -3.34 -5.08 -15.07
CA GLU A 32 -4.44 -6.02 -15.30
C GLU A 32 -4.04 -7.45 -14.97
N TRP A 33 -2.86 -7.88 -15.41
CA TRP A 33 -2.29 -9.18 -15.04
C TRP A 33 -2.10 -9.33 -13.54
N ARG A 34 -1.71 -8.26 -12.83
CA ARG A 34 -1.63 -8.26 -11.37
C ARG A 34 -3.00 -8.37 -10.69
N ARG A 35 -4.06 -7.82 -11.29
CA ARG A 35 -5.45 -7.99 -10.82
C ARG A 35 -5.94 -9.43 -11.04
N ARG A 36 -5.63 -10.01 -12.20
CA ARG A 36 -5.94 -11.42 -12.52
C ARG A 36 -5.25 -12.37 -11.55
N LEU A 37 -3.95 -12.17 -11.28
CA LEU A 37 -3.19 -12.96 -10.32
C LEU A 37 -3.84 -12.93 -8.93
N LYS A 38 -4.27 -11.76 -8.45
CA LYS A 38 -4.98 -11.64 -7.15
C LYS A 38 -6.30 -12.40 -7.13
N SER A 39 -7.07 -12.33 -8.22
CA SER A 39 -8.34 -13.04 -8.34
C SER A 39 -8.13 -14.56 -8.38
N LEU A 40 -7.06 -15.00 -9.02
CA LEU A 40 -6.63 -16.40 -9.03
C LEU A 40 -6.20 -16.86 -7.63
N ALA A 41 -5.45 -16.04 -6.89
CA ALA A 41 -4.99 -16.36 -5.53
C ALA A 41 -6.16 -16.73 -4.59
N LEU A 42 -7.30 -16.02 -4.70
CA LEU A 42 -8.50 -16.28 -3.89
C LEU A 42 -9.17 -17.63 -4.19
N ARG A 43 -8.89 -18.24 -5.33
CA ARG A 43 -9.50 -19.50 -5.79
C ARG A 43 -8.51 -20.66 -5.85
N LEU A 44 -7.28 -20.48 -5.36
CA LEU A 44 -6.24 -21.52 -5.43
C LEU A 44 -6.66 -22.86 -4.83
N ALA A 45 -7.44 -22.85 -3.74
CA ALA A 45 -7.95 -24.07 -3.13
C ALA A 45 -8.86 -24.91 -4.06
N GLN A 46 -9.39 -24.33 -5.15
CA GLN A 46 -10.24 -25.01 -6.14
C GLN A 46 -9.44 -25.63 -7.29
N TYR A 47 -8.16 -25.26 -7.42
CA TYR A 47 -7.29 -25.71 -8.50
C TYR A 47 -6.31 -26.79 -7.99
N PRO A 48 -5.77 -27.63 -8.89
CA PRO A 48 -4.76 -28.61 -8.50
C PRO A 48 -3.45 -27.92 -8.09
N GLY A 49 -2.51 -28.72 -7.58
CA GLY A 49 -1.24 -28.26 -7.02
C GLY A 49 -0.39 -27.33 -7.92
N ARG A 50 -0.58 -27.35 -9.24
CA ARG A 50 0.13 -26.50 -10.20
C ARG A 50 -0.80 -26.04 -11.32
N GLY A 51 -0.59 -24.82 -11.80
CA GLY A 51 -1.32 -24.33 -12.97
C GLY A 51 -0.68 -23.11 -13.63
N SER A 52 -1.14 -22.84 -14.84
CA SER A 52 -0.69 -21.76 -15.69
C SER A 52 -1.88 -21.08 -16.36
N ALA A 53 -1.85 -19.75 -16.44
CA ALA A 53 -2.76 -18.95 -17.25
C ALA A 53 -1.94 -18.16 -18.27
N GLU A 54 -2.13 -18.45 -19.55
CA GLU A 54 -1.34 -17.85 -20.63
C GLU A 54 -2.08 -16.69 -21.30
N GLY A 55 -1.33 -15.71 -21.79
CA GLY A 55 -1.85 -14.66 -22.67
C GLY A 55 -0.76 -14.14 -23.60
N CYS A 56 -1.02 -13.00 -24.26
CA CYS A 56 -0.16 -12.54 -25.35
C CYS A 56 1.25 -12.13 -24.90
N ASP A 57 1.35 -11.26 -23.90
CA ASP A 57 2.64 -10.71 -23.45
C ASP A 57 3.10 -11.29 -22.12
N PHE A 58 2.16 -11.79 -21.31
CA PHE A 58 2.41 -12.29 -19.97
C PHE A 58 1.73 -13.63 -19.74
N SER A 59 2.32 -14.41 -18.85
CA SER A 59 1.74 -15.63 -18.29
C SER A 59 1.76 -15.56 -16.76
N ILE A 60 0.77 -16.19 -16.13
CA ILE A 60 0.77 -16.45 -14.68
C ILE A 60 1.06 -17.92 -14.47
N HIS A 61 2.00 -18.24 -13.58
CA HIS A 61 2.24 -19.59 -13.11
C HIS A 61 2.04 -19.64 -11.59
N PHE A 62 1.47 -20.72 -11.09
CA PHE A 62 1.35 -20.96 -9.65
C PHE A 62 1.67 -22.41 -9.28
N SER A 63 2.23 -22.59 -8.10
CA SER A 63 2.51 -23.89 -7.50
C SER A 63 2.16 -23.83 -6.01
N SER A 64 1.30 -24.74 -5.56
CA SER A 64 0.82 -24.86 -4.20
C SER A 64 1.30 -26.17 -3.56
N PHE A 65 1.93 -26.06 -2.41
CA PHE A 65 2.33 -27.20 -1.59
C PHE A 65 1.87 -26.96 -0.15
N GLY A 66 0.96 -27.81 0.33
CA GLY A 66 0.31 -27.62 1.63
C GLY A 66 -0.57 -26.37 1.64
N ASP A 67 -0.45 -25.55 2.68
CA ASP A 67 -1.23 -24.30 2.86
C ASP A 67 -0.57 -23.08 2.21
N VAL A 68 0.56 -23.24 1.51
CA VAL A 68 1.31 -22.14 0.89
C VAL A 68 1.42 -22.35 -0.62
N ALA A 69 1.16 -21.27 -1.37
CA ALA A 69 1.37 -21.23 -2.80
C ALA A 69 2.30 -20.09 -3.19
N CYS A 70 3.16 -20.35 -4.18
CA CYS A 70 3.95 -19.35 -4.86
C CYS A 70 3.34 -19.08 -6.22
N MET A 71 3.27 -17.80 -6.61
CA MET A 71 2.74 -17.36 -7.91
C MET A 71 3.72 -16.39 -8.55
N ALA A 72 3.79 -16.38 -9.88
CA ALA A 72 4.63 -15.47 -10.64
C ALA A 72 3.91 -14.95 -11.90
N ILE A 73 4.25 -13.71 -12.28
CA ILE A 73 3.95 -13.15 -13.61
C ILE A 73 5.24 -13.20 -14.41
N CYS A 74 5.22 -13.91 -15.52
CA CYS A 74 6.35 -14.10 -16.42
C CYS A 74 6.04 -13.55 -17.81
N SER A 75 7.09 -13.36 -18.61
CA SER A 75 6.98 -13.20 -20.06
C SER A 75 6.43 -14.48 -20.66
N CYS A 76 5.61 -14.38 -21.72
CA CYS A 76 5.18 -15.54 -22.50
C CYS A 76 6.34 -16.35 -23.11
N GLN A 77 7.53 -15.74 -23.22
CA GLN A 77 8.75 -16.39 -23.68
C GLN A 77 9.47 -17.18 -22.57
N CYS A 78 9.02 -17.09 -21.32
CA CYS A 78 9.61 -17.80 -20.20
C CYS A 78 9.27 -19.30 -20.30
N PRO A 79 10.25 -20.22 -20.32
CA PRO A 79 9.97 -21.64 -20.32
C PRO A 79 9.22 -22.05 -19.04
N ALA A 80 8.14 -22.83 -19.17
CA ALA A 80 7.35 -23.27 -18.02
C ALA A 80 8.21 -23.95 -16.94
N ALA A 81 9.15 -24.82 -17.32
CA ALA A 81 10.06 -25.46 -16.36
C ALA A 81 10.90 -24.45 -15.57
N MET A 82 11.34 -23.35 -16.18
CA MET A 82 12.03 -22.28 -15.46
C MET A 82 11.11 -21.60 -14.45
N ALA A 83 9.87 -21.30 -14.84
CA ALA A 83 8.88 -20.70 -13.95
C ALA A 83 8.55 -21.61 -12.76
N PHE A 84 8.28 -22.90 -12.99
CA PHE A 84 7.99 -23.84 -11.90
C PHE A 84 9.21 -24.09 -11.01
N CYS A 85 10.42 -24.17 -11.57
CA CYS A 85 11.66 -24.25 -10.79
C CYS A 85 11.86 -23.03 -9.89
N PHE A 86 11.52 -21.85 -10.39
CA PHE A 86 11.55 -20.61 -9.61
C PHE A 86 10.56 -20.67 -8.45
N LEU A 87 9.32 -21.10 -8.71
CA LEU A 87 8.27 -21.19 -7.69
C LEU A 87 8.59 -22.21 -6.59
N GLU A 88 9.15 -23.37 -6.94
CA GLU A 88 9.63 -24.35 -5.95
C GLU A 88 10.77 -23.81 -5.11
N THR A 89 11.72 -23.11 -5.73
CA THR A 89 12.83 -22.48 -5.00
C THR A 89 12.31 -21.48 -3.98
N LEU A 90 11.36 -20.62 -4.39
CA LEU A 90 10.73 -19.67 -3.47
C LEU A 90 9.98 -20.38 -2.33
N TRP A 91 9.27 -21.47 -2.63
CA TRP A 91 8.53 -22.21 -1.63
C TRP A 91 9.46 -22.83 -0.57
N TRP A 92 10.57 -23.42 -1.01
CA TRP A 92 11.59 -23.97 -0.09
C TRP A 92 12.21 -22.90 0.79
N GLU A 93 12.62 -21.77 0.21
CA GLU A 93 13.20 -20.65 0.97
C GLU A 93 12.18 -20.08 1.97
N PHE A 94 10.90 -19.97 1.59
CA PHE A 94 9.85 -19.44 2.45
C PHE A 94 9.56 -20.36 3.64
N THR A 95 9.41 -21.66 3.39
CA THR A 95 9.13 -22.65 4.44
C THR A 95 10.35 -22.95 5.32
N ALA A 96 11.57 -22.73 4.83
CA ALA A 96 12.78 -22.74 5.64
C ALA A 96 12.90 -21.49 6.54
N SER A 97 12.34 -20.36 6.11
CA SER A 97 12.43 -19.08 6.83
C SER A 97 11.36 -18.89 7.90
N TYR A 98 10.17 -19.47 7.71
CA TYR A 98 9.00 -19.21 8.55
C TYR A 98 8.29 -20.48 9.01
N ASP A 99 7.88 -20.50 10.28
CA ASP A 99 7.11 -21.61 10.83
C ASP A 99 5.69 -21.66 10.26
N THR A 100 5.24 -22.89 10.00
CA THR A 100 3.89 -23.22 9.52
C THR A 100 2.78 -22.68 10.43
N THR A 101 2.99 -22.67 11.75
CA THR A 101 2.03 -22.12 12.72
C THR A 101 1.83 -20.62 12.52
N CYS A 102 2.92 -19.87 12.37
CA CYS A 102 2.90 -18.42 12.14
C CYS A 102 2.20 -18.08 10.82
N ILE A 103 2.47 -18.86 9.76
CA ILE A 103 1.82 -18.73 8.46
C ILE A 103 0.30 -18.96 8.58
N GLY A 104 -0.12 -20.00 9.31
CA GLY A 104 -1.52 -20.33 9.53
C GLY A 104 -2.29 -19.30 10.37
N LEU A 105 -1.62 -18.62 11.30
CA LEU A 105 -2.21 -17.59 12.17
C LEU A 105 -2.18 -16.18 11.58
N ALA A 106 -1.42 -15.95 10.51
CA ALA A 106 -1.33 -14.64 9.87
C ALA A 106 -2.71 -14.13 9.43
N SER A 107 -3.04 -12.91 9.82
CA SER A 107 -4.32 -12.24 9.49
C SER A 107 -4.15 -10.96 8.68
N ARG A 108 -2.93 -10.41 8.65
CA ARG A 108 -2.61 -9.17 7.92
C ARG A 108 -2.03 -9.51 6.54
N PRO A 109 -2.46 -8.81 5.48
CA PRO A 109 -1.78 -8.86 4.20
C PRO A 109 -0.31 -8.48 4.34
N TYR A 110 0.55 -9.23 3.68
CA TYR A 110 2.01 -9.07 3.71
C TYR A 110 2.56 -9.14 5.14
N ALA A 111 2.20 -10.18 5.90
CA ALA A 111 2.74 -10.38 7.24
C ALA A 111 4.25 -10.68 7.26
N PHE A 112 4.83 -11.06 6.11
CA PHE A 112 6.22 -11.51 5.97
C PHE A 112 6.96 -10.65 4.91
N LEU A 113 6.96 -9.33 5.09
CA LEU A 113 7.53 -8.37 4.14
C LEU A 113 9.04 -8.54 3.95
N GLU A 114 9.76 -8.98 4.98
CA GLU A 114 11.22 -9.16 4.95
C GLU A 114 11.66 -10.18 3.90
N PHE A 115 10.76 -11.11 3.54
CA PHE A 115 11.01 -12.13 2.53
C PHE A 115 11.17 -11.57 1.10
N ASP A 116 10.75 -10.32 0.83
CA ASP A 116 10.97 -9.65 -0.46
C ASP A 116 12.46 -9.68 -0.87
N SER A 117 13.37 -9.51 0.08
CA SER A 117 14.82 -9.59 -0.18
C SER A 117 15.26 -10.93 -0.79
N ILE A 118 14.65 -12.03 -0.31
CA ILE A 118 14.90 -13.39 -0.83
C ILE A 118 14.23 -13.56 -2.18
N ILE A 119 12.98 -13.08 -2.34
CA ILE A 119 12.29 -13.11 -3.63
C ILE A 119 13.13 -12.41 -4.71
N GLN A 120 13.65 -11.22 -4.42
CA GLN A 120 14.49 -10.47 -5.36
C GLN A 120 15.79 -11.19 -5.68
N LYS A 121 16.45 -11.81 -4.68
CA LYS A 121 17.66 -12.60 -4.89
C LYS A 121 17.42 -13.80 -5.81
N VAL A 122 16.38 -14.59 -5.53
CA VAL A 122 16.01 -15.76 -6.34
C VAL A 122 15.60 -15.32 -7.74
N LYS A 123 14.77 -14.28 -7.85
CA LYS A 123 14.33 -13.76 -9.16
C LYS A 123 15.51 -13.26 -10.00
N TRP A 124 16.47 -12.56 -9.38
CA TRP A 124 17.69 -12.12 -10.06
C TRP A 124 18.50 -13.31 -10.58
N HIS A 125 18.65 -14.36 -9.77
CA HIS A 125 19.35 -15.59 -10.17
C HIS A 125 18.71 -16.20 -11.43
N PHE A 126 17.40 -16.39 -11.45
CA PHE A 126 16.69 -16.99 -12.58
C PHE A 126 16.65 -16.11 -13.84
N ASN A 127 16.69 -14.79 -13.70
CA ASN A 127 16.65 -13.87 -14.84
C ASN A 127 18.01 -13.60 -15.49
N TYR A 128 19.10 -13.70 -14.73
CA TYR A 128 20.42 -13.21 -15.18
C TYR A 128 21.56 -14.23 -15.07
N VAL A 129 21.41 -15.30 -14.29
CA VAL A 129 22.43 -16.36 -14.24
C VAL A 129 22.16 -17.38 -15.34
N SER A 130 23.21 -17.79 -16.04
CA SER A 130 23.13 -18.69 -17.19
C SER A 130 22.38 -19.99 -16.85
N SER A 131 21.43 -20.35 -17.72
CA SER A 131 20.63 -21.58 -17.63
C SER A 131 21.46 -22.86 -17.50
N SER A 132 22.73 -22.84 -17.95
CA SER A 132 23.68 -23.95 -17.83
C SER A 132 24.03 -24.37 -16.40
N GLN A 133 23.90 -23.48 -15.40
CA GLN A 133 24.11 -23.85 -13.99
C GLN A 133 22.87 -24.50 -13.35
N MET A 134 21.74 -24.49 -14.05
CA MET A 134 20.43 -24.92 -13.54
C MET A 134 19.86 -26.12 -14.31
N GLU A 135 20.60 -26.66 -15.29
CA GLU A 135 20.17 -27.73 -16.20
C GLU A 135 19.61 -28.94 -15.46
N CYS A 136 20.31 -29.45 -14.44
CA CYS A 136 19.87 -30.62 -13.68
C CYS A 136 18.53 -30.42 -12.95
N SER A 137 18.23 -29.23 -12.44
CA SER A 137 16.95 -28.95 -11.78
C SER A 137 15.84 -28.68 -12.79
N LEU A 138 16.18 -28.02 -13.90
CA LEU A 138 15.25 -27.69 -14.97
C LEU A 138 14.82 -28.95 -15.76
N GLU A 139 15.73 -29.89 -15.99
CA GLU A 139 15.44 -31.18 -16.63
C GLU A 139 14.47 -32.02 -15.80
N LYS A 140 14.70 -32.11 -14.47
CA LYS A 140 13.79 -32.84 -13.56
C LYS A 140 12.38 -32.26 -13.58
N ILE A 141 12.26 -30.94 -13.50
CA ILE A 141 10.95 -30.28 -13.56
C ILE A 141 10.34 -30.42 -14.96
N GLN A 142 11.13 -30.36 -16.02
CA GLN A 142 10.64 -30.60 -17.38
C GLN A 142 10.09 -32.02 -17.56
N GLU A 143 10.75 -33.04 -16.98
CA GLU A 143 10.23 -34.42 -16.97
C GLU A 143 8.97 -34.53 -16.11
N GLU A 144 8.94 -33.91 -14.93
CA GLU A 144 7.76 -33.90 -14.07
C GLU A 144 6.57 -33.23 -14.75
N LEU A 145 6.76 -32.10 -15.43
CA LEU A 145 5.72 -31.40 -16.20
C LEU A 145 5.20 -32.23 -17.38
N LYS A 146 6.02 -33.12 -17.95
CA LYS A 146 5.54 -34.08 -18.97
C LYS A 146 4.66 -35.16 -18.36
N LEU A 147 4.96 -35.60 -17.13
CA LEU A 147 4.20 -36.62 -16.42
C LEU A 147 2.91 -36.05 -15.82
N GLN A 148 2.96 -34.81 -15.31
CA GLN A 148 1.86 -34.09 -14.69
C GLN A 148 1.81 -32.65 -15.25
N PRO A 149 1.08 -32.43 -16.35
CA PRO A 149 0.96 -31.10 -16.92
C PRO A 149 0.22 -30.16 -15.95
N PRO A 150 0.63 -28.88 -15.87
CA PRO A 150 -0.06 -27.90 -15.04
C PRO A 150 -1.47 -27.66 -15.57
N ALA A 151 -2.41 -27.36 -14.67
CA ALA A 151 -3.75 -26.98 -15.08
C ALA A 151 -3.71 -25.71 -15.93
N VAL A 152 -4.23 -25.79 -17.15
CA VAL A 152 -4.36 -24.65 -18.05
C VAL A 152 -5.65 -23.92 -17.70
N LEU A 153 -5.51 -22.66 -17.28
CA LEU A 153 -6.64 -21.80 -16.94
C LEU A 153 -6.95 -20.87 -18.11
N THR A 154 -8.21 -20.84 -18.55
CA THR A 154 -8.68 -19.93 -19.59
C THR A 154 -8.81 -18.51 -19.02
N LEU A 155 -8.40 -17.53 -19.82
CA LEU A 155 -8.44 -16.10 -19.50
C LEU A 155 -9.84 -15.57 -19.15
N GLU A 156 -10.90 -16.27 -19.55
CA GLU A 156 -12.30 -15.89 -19.39
C GLU A 156 -12.90 -16.32 -18.04
N ASP A 157 -12.26 -17.25 -17.30
CA ASP A 157 -12.75 -17.72 -16.01
C ASP A 157 -12.59 -16.69 -14.88
N THR A 158 -12.00 -15.51 -15.15
CA THR A 158 -11.86 -14.42 -14.16
C THR A 158 -12.98 -13.38 -14.19
N ASP A 159 -13.81 -13.34 -15.25
CA ASP A 159 -14.85 -12.31 -15.40
C ASP A 159 -16.27 -12.79 -15.05
N VAL A 160 -16.49 -14.09 -14.81
CA VAL A 160 -17.86 -14.65 -14.62
C VAL A 160 -18.28 -14.80 -13.15
N ALA A 161 -17.42 -14.53 -12.17
CA ALA A 161 -17.75 -14.79 -10.75
C ALA A 161 -18.56 -13.68 -10.03
N ASN A 162 -19.35 -12.88 -10.74
CA ASN A 162 -20.32 -11.97 -10.12
C ASN A 162 -21.78 -12.43 -10.24
N GLY A 163 -22.04 -13.61 -10.81
CA GLY A 163 -23.39 -14.15 -10.89
C GLY A 163 -23.41 -15.67 -10.86
N VAL A 164 -24.02 -16.22 -9.81
CA VAL A 164 -24.55 -17.60 -9.73
C VAL A 164 -23.54 -18.71 -9.40
N MET A 165 -23.42 -19.06 -8.11
CA MET A 165 -23.65 -20.44 -7.60
C MET A 165 -23.66 -20.45 -6.06
N ASN A 166 -24.74 -21.03 -5.51
CA ASN A 166 -25.20 -21.11 -4.12
C ASN A 166 -24.22 -21.62 -3.04
N GLY A 167 -24.48 -21.21 -1.78
CA GLY A 167 -24.50 -22.19 -0.68
C GLY A 167 -23.95 -21.81 0.70
N HIS A 168 -23.36 -20.63 0.90
CA HIS A 168 -22.97 -20.20 2.25
C HIS A 168 -23.57 -18.84 2.57
N THR A 169 -24.21 -18.77 3.74
CA THR A 169 -24.65 -17.54 4.40
C THR A 169 -23.57 -16.48 4.18
N PRO A 170 -23.88 -15.36 3.50
CA PRO A 170 -22.89 -14.32 3.33
C PRO A 170 -22.69 -13.72 4.71
N MET A 171 -21.63 -14.13 5.39
CA MET A 171 -20.97 -13.19 6.28
C MET A 171 -20.52 -12.07 5.35
N HIS A 172 -21.27 -10.97 5.42
CA HIS A 172 -20.92 -9.67 4.92
C HIS A 172 -19.58 -9.28 5.54
N LEU A 173 -18.49 -9.79 4.97
CA LEU A 173 -17.17 -9.24 5.16
C LEU A 173 -17.12 -8.03 4.25
N GLU A 174 -17.61 -6.93 4.82
CA GLU A 174 -17.45 -5.57 4.31
C GLU A 174 -16.03 -5.45 3.73
N PRO A 175 -15.87 -5.12 2.43
CA PRO A 175 -14.56 -4.91 1.86
C PRO A 175 -13.87 -3.87 2.72
N ALA A 176 -12.73 -4.21 3.33
CA ALA A 176 -11.95 -3.25 4.08
C ALA A 176 -11.82 -1.99 3.21
N PRO A 177 -12.33 -0.82 3.66
CA PRO A 177 -12.40 0.34 2.80
C PRO A 177 -10.96 0.74 2.48
N ASN A 178 -10.55 0.49 1.24
CA ASN A 178 -9.32 1.02 0.70
C ASN A 178 -9.57 2.49 0.44
N PHE A 179 -9.58 3.27 1.52
CA PHE A 179 -9.71 4.71 1.53
C PHE A 179 -8.49 5.31 0.83
N ARG A 180 -8.56 5.44 -0.50
CA ARG A 180 -7.61 6.26 -1.24
C ARG A 180 -8.19 7.67 -1.25
N MET A 181 -7.47 8.61 -0.64
CA MET A 181 -7.86 10.01 -0.67
C MET A 181 -7.76 10.54 -2.10
N GLU A 182 -8.74 11.32 -2.56
CA GLU A 182 -8.74 11.91 -3.91
C GLU A 182 -7.44 12.66 -4.19
N PRO A 183 -6.96 12.71 -5.46
CA PRO A 183 -5.80 13.51 -5.84
C PRO A 183 -5.90 14.95 -5.30
N VAL A 184 -4.77 15.50 -4.86
CA VAL A 184 -4.73 16.85 -4.27
C VAL A 184 -5.14 17.88 -5.33
N THR A 185 -6.17 18.68 -5.05
CA THR A 185 -6.62 19.76 -5.93
C THR A 185 -5.63 20.93 -5.90
N ALA A 186 -5.61 21.79 -6.92
CA ALA A 186 -4.74 22.98 -6.94
C ALA A 186 -4.99 23.91 -5.73
N LEU A 187 -6.25 24.04 -5.31
CA LEU A 187 -6.64 24.76 -4.09
C LEU A 187 -6.10 24.06 -2.82
N GLY A 188 -6.06 22.72 -2.84
CA GLY A 188 -5.37 21.83 -1.92
C GLY A 188 -3.90 22.18 -1.70
N ILE A 189 -3.16 22.23 -2.80
CA ILE A 189 -1.73 22.57 -2.81
C ILE A 189 -1.52 23.98 -2.26
N LEU A 190 -2.34 24.94 -2.67
CA LEU A 190 -2.27 26.31 -2.16
C LEU A 190 -2.46 26.37 -0.64
N SER A 191 -3.47 25.68 -0.10
CA SER A 191 -3.69 25.64 1.36
C SER A 191 -2.53 24.96 2.09
N LEU A 192 -1.94 23.91 1.53
CA LEU A 192 -0.80 23.23 2.11
C LEU A 192 0.41 24.17 2.22
N ILE A 193 0.70 24.90 1.14
CA ILE A 193 1.79 25.89 1.11
C ILE A 193 1.55 26.99 2.14
N LEU A 194 0.33 27.55 2.20
CA LEU A 194 -0.02 28.59 3.15
C LEU A 194 0.08 28.10 4.61
N ASN A 195 -0.32 26.86 4.89
CA ASN A 195 -0.27 26.30 6.24
C ASN A 195 1.18 26.01 6.68
N ILE A 196 2.04 25.53 5.77
CA ILE A 196 3.49 25.38 6.00
C ILE A 196 4.13 26.75 6.28
N MET A 197 3.77 27.78 5.51
CA MET A 197 4.25 29.14 5.76
C MET A 197 3.81 29.66 7.13
N CYS A 198 2.55 29.45 7.52
CA CYS A 198 2.06 29.80 8.85
C CYS A 198 2.82 29.08 9.97
N ALA A 199 3.12 27.78 9.79
CA ALA A 199 3.93 27.01 10.72
C ALA A 199 5.35 27.61 10.85
N ALA A 200 6.02 27.91 9.73
CA ALA A 200 7.35 28.50 9.74
C ALA A 200 7.36 29.88 10.45
N LEU A 201 6.38 30.74 10.19
CA LEU A 201 6.26 32.04 10.84
C LEU A 201 6.00 31.93 12.36
N ASN A 202 5.19 30.95 12.78
CA ASN A 202 4.98 30.64 14.20
C ASN A 202 6.29 30.16 14.85
N LEU A 203 7.03 29.28 14.18
CA LEU A 203 8.30 28.75 14.68
C LEU A 203 9.38 29.83 14.81
N ILE A 204 9.58 30.63 13.76
CA ILE A 204 10.58 31.72 13.76
C ILE A 204 10.32 32.69 14.91
N ARG A 205 9.06 33.11 15.10
CA ARG A 205 8.71 34.02 16.20
C ARG A 205 8.80 33.35 17.58
N GLY A 206 8.42 32.08 17.69
CA GLY A 206 8.54 31.32 18.93
C GLY A 206 10.01 31.15 19.36
N VAL A 207 10.90 30.84 18.42
CA VAL A 207 12.34 30.70 18.68
C VAL A 207 12.99 32.04 18.99
N HIS A 208 12.69 33.08 18.22
CA HIS A 208 13.22 34.43 18.48
C HIS A 208 12.78 34.95 19.86
N LEU A 209 11.53 34.68 20.26
CA LEU A 209 11.07 35.02 21.59
C LEU A 209 11.77 34.17 22.65
N ALA A 210 11.91 32.85 22.45
CA ALA A 210 12.59 31.96 23.38
C ALA A 210 14.07 32.31 23.62
N GLU A 211 14.76 32.75 22.56
CA GLU A 211 16.14 33.23 22.66
C GLU A 211 16.25 34.50 23.50
N HIS A 212 15.29 35.43 23.36
CA HIS A 212 15.19 36.63 24.19
C HIS A 212 14.77 36.31 25.64
N SER A 213 13.89 35.32 25.83
CA SER A 213 13.39 34.89 27.15
C SER A 213 14.41 34.15 28.00
N LEU A 214 15.47 33.61 27.40
CA LEU A 214 16.57 33.01 28.16
C LEU A 214 17.26 34.05 29.09
N GLN A 215 16.98 35.35 28.89
CA GLN A 215 17.46 36.44 29.72
C GLN A 215 16.46 36.96 30.78
N VAL A 216 15.16 36.60 30.77
CA VAL A 216 14.14 37.16 31.70
C VAL A 216 13.09 36.12 32.15
N ALA A 217 12.79 36.07 33.45
CA ALA A 217 12.06 35.00 34.14
C ALA A 217 10.54 34.87 33.83
N HIS A 218 10.06 33.61 33.92
CA HIS A 218 8.71 33.02 34.04
C HIS A 218 7.48 33.56 33.25
N GLU A 219 7.33 34.86 32.98
CA GLU A 219 6.16 35.41 32.25
C GLU A 219 6.24 35.19 30.73
N GLU A 220 7.43 34.98 30.17
CA GLU A 220 7.60 34.83 28.71
C GLU A 220 7.31 33.41 28.19
N ILE A 221 7.28 32.41 29.08
CA ILE A 221 7.00 31.00 28.71
C ILE A 221 5.61 30.84 28.10
N GLY A 222 4.62 31.57 28.63
CA GLY A 222 3.25 31.54 28.10
C GLY A 222 3.18 32.05 26.66
N ASN A 223 3.96 33.07 26.33
CA ASN A 223 4.03 33.63 24.99
C ASN A 223 4.76 32.70 24.01
N ILE A 224 5.85 32.07 24.44
CA ILE A 224 6.55 31.04 23.63
C ILE A 224 5.61 29.88 23.33
N LEU A 225 4.90 29.38 24.35
CA LEU A 225 3.94 28.29 24.18
C LEU A 225 2.80 28.70 23.24
N ALA A 226 2.35 29.96 23.30
CA ALA A 226 1.34 30.50 22.40
C ALA A 226 1.79 30.59 20.92
N PHE A 227 3.09 30.60 20.63
CA PHE A 227 3.61 30.44 19.26
C PHE A 227 3.82 28.97 18.87
N LEU A 228 4.27 28.12 19.80
CA LEU A 228 4.54 26.71 19.54
C LEU A 228 3.27 25.86 19.37
N VAL A 229 2.21 26.14 20.13
CA VAL A 229 0.94 25.40 20.04
C VAL A 229 0.30 25.55 18.64
N PRO A 230 0.13 26.76 18.07
CA PRO A 230 -0.32 26.92 16.69
C PRO A 230 0.65 26.35 15.65
N PHE A 231 1.96 26.36 15.89
CA PHE A 231 2.94 25.70 15.02
C PHE A 231 2.67 24.20 14.89
N VAL A 232 2.57 23.49 16.01
CA VAL A 232 2.30 22.05 16.02
C VAL A 232 0.92 21.75 15.42
N ALA A 233 -0.09 22.58 15.72
CA ALA A 233 -1.42 22.43 15.16
C ALA A 233 -1.46 22.60 13.63
N CYS A 234 -0.69 23.54 13.06
CA CYS A 234 -0.54 23.71 11.61
C CYS A 234 0.09 22.47 10.95
N ILE A 235 1.15 21.90 11.55
CA ILE A 235 1.77 20.66 11.05
C ILE A 235 0.77 19.50 11.10
N PHE A 236 -0.01 19.40 12.18
CA PHE A 236 -1.02 18.36 12.31
C PHE A 236 -2.18 18.54 11.31
N GLN A 237 -2.57 19.78 10.97
CA GLN A 237 -3.52 20.04 9.88
C GLN A 237 -2.97 19.58 8.53
N CYS A 238 -1.69 19.83 8.22
CA CYS A 238 -1.05 19.30 7.01
C CYS A 238 -1.05 17.76 6.99
N TYR A 239 -0.75 17.13 8.12
CA TYR A 239 -0.80 15.67 8.25
C TYR A 239 -2.20 15.12 8.03
N LEU A 240 -3.22 15.71 8.67
CA LEU A 240 -4.63 15.32 8.48
C LEU A 240 -5.14 15.59 7.07
N TYR A 241 -4.55 16.58 6.38
CA TYR A 241 -4.85 16.82 4.97
C TYR A 241 -4.29 15.69 4.11
N LEU A 242 -3.06 15.24 4.33
CA LEU A 242 -2.38 14.25 3.50
C LEU A 242 -2.77 12.80 3.80
N PHE A 243 -2.98 12.46 5.07
CA PHE A 243 -3.19 11.09 5.53
C PHE A 243 -4.60 10.90 6.11
N TYR A 244 -5.19 9.73 5.86
CA TYR A 244 -6.46 9.36 6.45
C TYR A 244 -6.31 9.13 7.96
N SER A 245 -7.29 9.62 8.73
CA SER A 245 -7.36 9.40 10.18
C SER A 245 -8.80 9.19 10.62
N PRO A 246 -9.09 8.18 11.47
CA PRO A 246 -10.41 8.04 12.08
C PRO A 246 -10.68 9.26 12.97
N ALA A 247 -11.95 9.68 13.05
CA ALA A 247 -12.38 10.91 13.73
C ALA A 247 -11.75 12.21 13.18
N ARG A 248 -11.51 12.27 11.86
CA ARG A 248 -10.95 13.43 11.14
C ARG A 248 -11.63 14.75 11.52
N THR A 249 -12.96 14.79 11.57
CA THR A 249 -13.72 16.00 11.90
C THR A 249 -13.40 16.54 13.29
N MET A 250 -13.39 15.67 14.31
CA MET A 250 -13.06 16.06 15.67
C MET A 250 -11.62 16.58 15.78
N LYS A 251 -10.68 15.91 15.12
CA LYS A 251 -9.25 16.29 15.11
C LYS A 251 -9.03 17.64 14.42
N VAL A 252 -9.71 17.89 13.30
CA VAL A 252 -9.63 19.18 12.58
C VAL A 252 -10.19 20.32 13.42
N VAL A 253 -11.37 20.12 14.02
CA VAL A 253 -12.00 21.13 14.90
C VAL A 253 -11.10 21.44 16.10
N LEU A 254 -10.50 20.42 16.71
CA LEU A 254 -9.56 20.61 17.82
C LEU A 254 -8.32 21.42 17.41
N MET A 255 -7.73 21.11 16.24
CA MET A 255 -6.59 21.89 15.74
C MET A 255 -6.96 23.33 15.41
N LEU A 256 -8.13 23.55 14.79
CA LEU A 256 -8.63 24.89 14.50
C LEU A 256 -8.81 25.70 15.79
N LEU A 257 -9.37 25.10 16.83
CA LEU A 257 -9.53 25.73 18.14
C LEU A 257 -8.18 26.13 18.74
N PHE A 258 -7.17 25.26 18.72
CA PHE A 258 -5.83 25.59 19.21
C PHE A 258 -5.18 26.74 18.42
N ILE A 259 -5.34 26.78 17.09
CA ILE A 259 -4.81 27.87 16.28
C ILE A 259 -5.54 29.17 16.61
N CYS A 260 -6.87 29.17 16.73
CA CYS A 260 -7.64 30.36 17.08
C CYS A 260 -7.29 30.88 18.47
N LEU A 261 -7.27 30.01 19.50
CA LEU A 261 -6.96 30.40 20.88
C LEU A 261 -5.52 30.91 21.00
N GLY A 262 -4.55 30.24 20.38
CA GLY A 262 -3.16 30.72 20.38
C GLY A 262 -3.00 32.07 19.70
N ASN A 263 -3.67 32.30 18.56
CA ASN A 263 -3.62 33.60 17.88
C ASN A 263 -4.37 34.72 18.63
N MET A 264 -5.45 34.39 19.36
CA MET A 264 -6.15 35.35 20.23
C MET A 264 -5.33 35.73 21.45
N TYR A 265 -4.62 34.77 22.05
CA TYR A 265 -3.69 35.04 23.15
C TYR A 265 -2.56 35.99 22.72
N LEU A 266 -2.14 35.91 21.46
CA LEU A 266 -1.11 36.76 20.85
C LEU A 266 -1.61 38.12 20.35
N HIS A 267 -2.82 38.56 20.70
CA HIS A 267 -3.44 39.81 20.21
C HIS A 267 -2.64 41.10 20.54
N GLY A 268 -1.68 41.05 21.48
CA GLY A 268 -0.74 42.15 21.74
C GLY A 268 0.61 42.05 20.99
N LEU A 269 1.01 40.86 20.57
CA LEU A 269 2.31 40.57 19.92
C LEU A 269 2.20 40.45 18.39
N ARG A 270 0.97 40.33 17.87
CA ARG A 270 0.67 40.21 16.44
C ARG A 270 -0.24 41.35 15.99
N ASN A 271 0.01 41.84 14.79
CA ASN A 271 -0.89 42.78 14.14
C ASN A 271 -2.23 42.08 13.82
N LEU A 272 -3.33 42.83 13.86
CA LEU A 272 -4.67 42.33 13.55
C LEU A 272 -4.71 41.62 12.18
N TRP A 273 -4.05 42.17 11.16
CA TRP A 273 -3.93 41.56 9.84
C TRP A 273 -3.19 40.22 9.85
N GLN A 274 -2.19 40.05 10.70
CA GLN A 274 -1.47 38.76 10.83
C GLN A 274 -2.34 37.71 11.51
N ILE A 275 -3.09 38.12 12.53
CA ILE A 275 -4.04 37.25 13.23
C ILE A 275 -5.13 36.78 12.26
N LEU A 276 -5.75 37.71 11.52
CA LEU A 276 -6.75 37.39 10.50
C LEU A 276 -6.18 36.48 9.41
N PHE A 277 -4.94 36.70 8.99
CA PHE A 277 -4.26 35.84 8.02
C PHE A 277 -4.10 34.40 8.54
N HIS A 278 -3.53 34.23 9.74
CA HIS A 278 -3.33 32.90 10.34
C HIS A 278 -4.65 32.16 10.59
N ILE A 279 -5.67 32.87 11.07
CA ILE A 279 -7.02 32.31 11.28
C ILE A 279 -7.64 31.94 9.93
N GLY A 280 -7.57 32.81 8.93
CA GLY A 280 -8.10 32.56 7.59
C GLY A 280 -7.48 31.33 6.92
N VAL A 281 -6.16 31.16 7.01
CA VAL A 281 -5.46 29.97 6.52
C VAL A 281 -5.90 28.71 7.27
N ALA A 282 -6.07 28.79 8.59
CA ALA A 282 -6.53 27.66 9.39
C ALA A 282 -7.97 27.22 9.03
N PHE A 283 -8.86 28.18 8.75
CA PHE A 283 -10.21 27.90 8.26
C PHE A 283 -10.20 27.30 6.86
N LEU A 284 -9.41 27.86 5.94
CA LEU A 284 -9.26 27.31 4.59
C LEU A 284 -8.73 25.87 4.62
N SER A 285 -7.68 25.62 5.42
CA SER A 285 -7.12 24.28 5.58
C SER A 285 -8.12 23.32 6.22
N SER A 286 -8.86 23.75 7.24
CA SER A 286 -9.89 22.93 7.89
C SER A 286 -11.02 22.59 6.92
N TYR A 287 -11.49 23.58 6.14
CA TYR A 287 -12.50 23.38 5.11
C TYR A 287 -12.05 22.35 4.06
N GLN A 288 -10.80 22.43 3.60
CA GLN A 288 -10.27 21.47 2.64
C GLN A 288 -10.08 20.06 3.21
N ILE A 289 -9.68 19.92 4.47
CA ILE A 289 -9.58 18.61 5.11
C ILE A 289 -10.96 17.97 5.26
N LEU A 290 -11.99 18.77 5.57
CA LEU A 290 -13.37 18.30 5.73
C LEU A 290 -14.05 17.98 4.39
N THR A 291 -13.81 18.79 3.35
CA THR A 291 -14.42 18.61 2.02
C THR A 291 -13.70 17.59 1.16
N ARG A 292 -12.46 17.19 1.50
CA ARG A 292 -11.77 16.09 0.81
C ARG A 292 -12.49 14.77 1.07
N GLN A 293 -13.27 14.35 0.07
CA GLN A 293 -14.00 13.09 0.07
C GLN A 293 -13.00 11.94 0.14
N LEU A 294 -13.39 10.89 0.86
CA LEU A 294 -12.77 9.59 0.71
C LEU A 294 -13.35 9.03 -0.58
N GLN A 295 -12.51 8.69 -1.55
CA GLN A 295 -12.99 8.12 -2.80
C GLN A 295 -13.57 6.75 -2.48
N GLU A 296 -14.89 6.69 -2.25
CA GLU A 296 -15.65 5.46 -2.33
C GLU A 296 -15.60 5.09 -3.82
N LYS A 297 -15.06 3.91 -4.13
CA LYS A 297 -15.02 3.44 -5.52
C LYS A 297 -16.46 3.44 -6.02
N GLN A 298 -16.76 4.34 -6.95
CA GLN A 298 -18.05 4.40 -7.62
C GLN A 298 -18.33 3.00 -8.17
N SER A 299 -19.45 2.41 -7.74
CA SER A 299 -19.99 1.21 -8.36
C SER A 299 -20.38 1.61 -9.78
N ASP A 300 -19.52 1.36 -10.76
CA ASP A 300 -19.91 1.39 -12.17
C ASP A 300 -20.93 0.28 -12.39
N CYS A 301 -22.21 0.65 -12.23
CA CYS A 301 -23.36 -0.08 -12.75
C CYS A 301 -23.76 0.55 -14.09
N GLY A 302 -23.68 -0.23 -15.17
CA GLY A 302 -24.23 0.04 -16.49
C GLY A 302 -23.33 0.93 -17.35
N VAL A 303 -22.93 0.55 -18.57
CA VAL A 303 -23.59 -0.22 -19.64
C VAL A 303 -22.55 -1.03 -20.40
#